data_AF-A0A9P8CY44-F1
#
_entry.id   AF-A0A9P8CY44-F1
#
_cell.length_a   1.000
_cell.length_b   1.000
_cell.length_c   1.000
_cell.angle_alpha   90.00
_cell.angle_beta   90.00
_cell.angle_gamma   90.00
#
_symmetry.space_group_name_H-M   'P 1'
#
loop_
_entity.id
_entity.type
_entity.pdbx_description
1 polymer ?
#
loop_
_entity_poly.entity_id
_entity_poly.type
_entity_poly.pdbx_seq_one_letter_code
_entity_poly.pdbx_strand_id
1 'polypeptide(L)'
;MSPNGTAISLKNRAQALAQYPHGRIANGMIYVSGISSRRLDNTYEGVKENEDGTFELDIKAQTKAVIENIKVILESQGASLANIVDLTVFLTDMKHYGAMNEVYNQYFDAATGPARTCVGVLSLPSPKLLIEIKSIALAPCGPTHGNGSSY
;
A
#
# COMPACT_ATOMS: atom_id res chain seq x y z
N MET A 1 -1.65 22.91 3.84
CA MET A 1 -0.49 22.05 3.52
C MET A 1 0.03 21.44 4.81
N SER A 2 0.43 20.16 4.83
CA SER A 2 1.17 19.61 5.97
C SER A 2 2.61 20.12 5.89
N PRO A 3 3.08 20.95 6.84
CA PRO A 3 4.44 21.51 6.83
C PRO A 3 5.50 20.45 7.18
N ASN A 4 5.07 19.28 7.65
CA ASN A 4 5.95 18.25 8.17
C ASN A 4 6.27 17.23 7.07
N GLY A 5 7.54 17.15 6.69
CA GLY A 5 8.05 16.14 5.76
C GLY A 5 7.74 16.40 4.29
N THR A 6 8.09 15.43 3.44
CA THR A 6 8.05 15.53 1.97
C THR A 6 6.97 14.61 1.40
N ALA A 7 6.13 15.13 0.50
CA ALA A 7 5.10 14.33 -0.18
C ALA A 7 5.70 13.48 -1.31
N ILE A 8 5.20 12.25 -1.44
CA ILE A 8 5.51 11.33 -2.54
C ILE A 8 4.29 11.28 -3.47
N SER A 9 4.42 11.83 -4.67
CA SER A 9 3.36 11.84 -5.68
C SER A 9 3.90 11.34 -7.01
N LEU A 10 3.54 10.12 -7.40
CA LEU A 10 4.00 9.47 -8.62
C LEU A 10 3.02 9.75 -9.77
N LYS A 11 3.48 10.41 -10.83
CA LYS A 11 2.65 10.75 -12.00
C LYS A 11 2.24 9.52 -12.84
N ASN A 12 3.04 8.46 -12.81
CA ASN A 12 2.84 7.23 -13.58
C ASN A 12 2.03 6.16 -12.81
N ARG A 13 1.26 6.56 -11.81
CA ARG A 13 0.42 5.69 -10.97
C ARG A 13 -0.97 6.26 -10.81
N ALA A 14 -1.91 5.43 -10.37
CA ALA A 14 -3.28 5.86 -10.08
C ALA A 14 -3.26 7.05 -9.12
N GLN A 15 -3.79 8.19 -9.54
CA GLN A 15 -3.78 9.41 -8.72
C GLN A 15 -4.81 9.30 -7.60
N ALA A 16 -4.52 9.87 -6.44
CA ALA A 16 -5.45 9.95 -5.33
C ALA A 16 -6.82 10.50 -5.77
N LEU A 17 -7.91 9.94 -5.24
CA LEU A 17 -9.27 10.40 -5.52
C LEU A 17 -9.63 11.68 -4.76
N ALA A 18 -8.78 12.10 -3.82
CA ALA A 18 -8.90 13.33 -3.05
C ALA A 18 -7.51 13.98 -2.88
N GLN A 19 -7.43 15.04 -2.08
CA GLN A 19 -6.22 15.84 -1.89
C GLN A 19 -5.24 15.18 -0.89
N TYR A 20 -4.60 14.08 -1.30
CA TYR A 20 -3.55 13.41 -0.53
C TYR A 20 -2.49 12.76 -1.46
N PRO A 21 -1.22 12.63 -1.02
CA PRO A 21 -0.17 12.00 -1.82
C PRO A 21 -0.21 10.46 -1.73
N HIS A 22 0.54 9.76 -2.61
CA HIS A 22 0.74 8.31 -2.50
C HIS A 22 1.44 7.92 -1.19
N GLY A 23 2.31 8.79 -0.70
CA GLY A 23 2.90 8.68 0.62
C GLY A 23 3.54 9.98 1.09
N ARG A 24 4.14 9.95 2.27
CA ARG A 24 4.86 11.10 2.85
C ARG A 24 6.06 10.61 3.65
N ILE A 25 7.21 11.25 3.48
CA ILE A 25 8.40 11.02 4.28
C ILE A 25 8.39 12.00 5.44
N ALA A 26 8.45 11.53 6.68
CA ALA A 26 8.62 12.38 7.86
C ALA A 26 9.39 11.63 8.95
N ASN A 27 10.36 12.30 9.57
CA ASN A 27 11.14 11.78 10.70
C ASN A 27 11.74 10.37 10.48
N GLY A 28 12.38 10.15 9.33
CA GLY A 28 12.99 8.84 9.01
C GLY A 28 11.99 7.74 8.63
N MET A 29 10.70 8.07 8.49
CA MET A 29 9.64 7.12 8.13
C MET A 29 9.02 7.50 6.79
N ILE A 30 8.56 6.50 6.05
CA ILE A 30 7.70 6.61 4.87
C ILE A 30 6.30 6.15 5.27
N TYR A 31 5.35 7.08 5.29
CA TYR A 31 3.93 6.81 5.48
C TYR A 31 3.28 6.62 4.12
N VAL A 32 2.93 5.39 3.78
CA VAL A 32 2.18 5.09 2.55
C VAL A 32 0.69 5.28 2.84
N SER A 33 -0.03 5.89 1.89
CA SER A 33 -1.49 6.03 1.95
C SER A 33 -2.19 4.67 1.78
N GLY A 34 -3.52 4.62 1.87
CA GLY A 34 -4.27 3.42 1.48
C GLY A 34 -4.07 3.14 -0.01
N ILE A 35 -3.52 1.96 -0.33
CA ILE A 35 -3.23 1.53 -1.69
C ILE A 35 -4.18 0.40 -2.07
N SER A 36 -4.79 0.53 -3.24
CA SER A 36 -5.70 -0.44 -3.84
C SER A 36 -5.11 -1.07 -5.11
N SER A 37 -5.86 -1.97 -5.76
CA SER A 37 -5.48 -2.61 -7.03
C SER A 37 -5.69 -1.73 -8.27
N ARG A 38 -6.06 -0.45 -8.08
CA ARG A 38 -6.38 0.46 -9.18
C ARG A 38 -5.14 0.81 -10.01
N ARG A 39 -5.30 0.79 -11.33
CA ARG A 39 -4.28 1.14 -12.33
C ARG A 39 -4.37 2.62 -12.72
N LEU A 40 -3.39 3.09 -13.49
CA LEU A 40 -3.29 4.49 -13.93
C LEU A 40 -4.51 4.95 -14.74
N ASP A 41 -5.09 4.07 -15.55
CA ASP A 41 -6.26 4.30 -16.39
C ASP A 41 -7.61 4.20 -15.64
N ASN A 42 -7.57 4.09 -14.31
CA ASN A 42 -8.73 3.85 -13.43
C ASN A 42 -9.44 2.50 -13.62
N THR A 43 -8.84 1.56 -14.37
CA THR A 43 -9.21 0.15 -14.27
C THR A 43 -8.65 -0.47 -12.97
N TYR A 44 -9.07 -1.69 -12.66
CA TYR A 44 -8.67 -2.40 -11.45
C TYR A 44 -8.08 -3.76 -11.82
N GLU A 45 -6.94 -4.11 -11.23
CA GLU A 45 -6.46 -5.49 -11.30
C GLU A 45 -7.44 -6.41 -10.56
N GLY A 46 -7.62 -7.64 -11.04
CA GLY A 46 -8.52 -8.62 -10.41
C GLY A 46 -10.00 -8.24 -10.48
N VAL A 47 -10.40 -7.55 -11.55
CA VAL A 47 -11.79 -7.21 -11.84
C VAL A 47 -12.10 -7.53 -13.30
N LYS A 48 -13.12 -8.34 -13.52
CA LYS A 48 -13.69 -8.60 -14.85
C LYS A 48 -15.12 -8.08 -14.87
N GLU A 49 -15.39 -7.21 -15.84
CA GLU A 49 -16.71 -6.63 -16.09
C GLU A 49 -17.53 -7.53 -17.01
N ASN A 50 -18.75 -7.83 -16.60
CA ASN A 50 -19.72 -8.58 -17.40
C ASN A 50 -20.65 -7.62 -18.14
N GLU A 51 -21.30 -8.11 -19.20
CA GLU A 51 -22.21 -7.31 -20.04
C GLU A 51 -23.43 -6.78 -19.27
N ASP A 52 -23.83 -7.47 -18.19
CA ASP A 52 -24.94 -7.09 -17.32
C ASP A 52 -24.58 -6.03 -16.26
N GLY A 53 -23.33 -5.55 -16.26
CA GLY A 53 -22.83 -4.56 -15.30
C GLY A 53 -22.41 -5.15 -13.95
N THR A 54 -22.41 -6.48 -13.80
CA THR A 54 -21.80 -7.15 -12.65
C THR A 54 -20.28 -7.27 -12.80
N PHE A 55 -19.61 -7.52 -11.68
CA PHE A 55 -18.15 -7.68 -11.63
C PHE A 55 -17.79 -9.03 -11.02
N GLU A 56 -16.90 -9.76 -11.66
CA GLU A 56 -16.17 -10.87 -11.04
C GLU A 56 -14.89 -10.32 -10.40
N LEU A 57 -14.69 -10.61 -9.12
CA LEU A 57 -13.61 -10.03 -8.31
C LEU A 57 -12.65 -11.13 -7.84
N ASP A 58 -11.35 -10.93 -8.06
CA ASP A 58 -10.29 -11.86 -7.66
C ASP A 58 -9.42 -11.23 -6.55
N ILE A 59 -9.60 -11.72 -5.32
CA ILE A 59 -8.82 -11.26 -4.17
C ILE A 59 -7.31 -11.50 -4.34
N LYS A 60 -6.89 -12.59 -4.97
CA LYS A 60 -5.46 -12.91 -5.10
C LYS A 60 -4.79 -11.92 -6.05
N ALA A 61 -5.43 -11.67 -7.19
CA ALA A 61 -4.96 -10.67 -8.16
C ALA A 61 -4.94 -9.26 -7.55
N GLN A 62 -5.99 -8.88 -6.82
CA GLN A 62 -6.04 -7.59 -6.14
C GLN A 62 -4.96 -7.45 -5.06
N THR A 63 -4.76 -8.47 -4.22
CA THR A 63 -3.74 -8.48 -3.17
C THR A 63 -2.34 -8.31 -3.76
N LYS A 64 -2.04 -9.06 -4.83
CA LYS A 64 -0.77 -8.95 -5.55
C LYS A 64 -0.55 -7.52 -6.06
N ALA A 65 -1.54 -6.95 -6.74
CA ALA A 65 -1.43 -5.59 -7.27
C ALA A 65 -1.24 -4.54 -6.18
N VAL A 66 -1.92 -4.68 -5.03
CA VAL A 66 -1.75 -3.75 -3.90
C VAL A 66 -0.32 -3.78 -3.39
N ILE A 67 0.25 -4.97 -3.15
CA ILE A 67 1.62 -5.11 -2.64
C ILE A 67 2.64 -4.59 -3.67
N GLU A 68 2.47 -4.88 -4.96
CA GLU A 68 3.35 -4.35 -6.01
C GLU A 68 3.24 -2.82 -6.16
N ASN A 69 2.05 -2.25 -5.99
CA ASN A 69 1.86 -0.80 -6.00
C ASN A 69 2.57 -0.15 -4.81
N ILE A 70 2.49 -0.75 -3.61
CA ILE A 70 3.24 -0.29 -2.43
C ILE A 70 4.75 -0.38 -2.69
N LYS A 71 5.23 -1.50 -3.24
CA LYS A 71 6.63 -1.71 -3.60
C LYS A 71 7.15 -0.59 -4.50
N VAL A 72 6.43 -0.24 -5.56
CA VAL A 72 6.84 0.87 -6.45
C VAL A 72 6.95 2.20 -5.70
N ILE A 73 6.01 2.50 -4.80
CA ILE A 73 6.05 3.74 -4.01
C ILE A 73 7.31 3.77 -3.15
N LEU A 74 7.65 2.66 -2.50
CA LEU A 74 8.86 2.54 -1.69
C LEU A 74 10.14 2.66 -2.54
N GLU A 75 10.20 1.95 -3.66
CA GLU A 75 11.34 1.96 -4.59
C GLU A 75 11.61 3.36 -5.15
N SER A 76 10.57 4.16 -5.37
CA SER A 76 10.72 5.56 -5.80
C SER A 76 11.49 6.44 -4.80
N GLN A 77 11.59 6.00 -3.55
CA GLN A 77 12.32 6.67 -2.46
C GLN A 77 13.57 5.88 -2.02
N GLY A 78 14.01 4.89 -2.80
CA GLY A 78 15.15 4.03 -2.48
C GLY A 78 14.88 2.98 -1.40
N ALA A 79 13.62 2.77 -1.00
CA ALA A 79 13.20 1.74 -0.05
C ALA A 79 12.69 0.49 -0.78
N SER A 80 12.35 -0.54 -0.02
CA SER A 80 11.80 -1.81 -0.49
C SER A 80 10.72 -2.33 0.46
N LEU A 81 10.05 -3.42 0.11
CA LEU A 81 9.09 -4.08 1.00
C LEU A 81 9.70 -4.49 2.35
N ALA A 82 11.01 -4.82 2.38
CA ALA A 82 11.72 -5.18 3.61
C ALA A 82 11.88 -3.98 4.58
N ASN A 83 11.63 -2.75 4.12
CA ASN A 83 11.63 -1.58 4.98
C ASN A 83 10.29 -1.35 5.67
N ILE A 84 9.22 -2.07 5.30
CA ILE A 84 7.91 -1.94 5.96
C ILE A 84 8.04 -2.49 7.38
N VAL A 85 7.60 -1.71 8.36
CA VAL A 85 7.59 -2.08 9.78
C VAL A 85 6.19 -2.34 10.32
N ASP A 86 5.18 -1.73 9.70
CA ASP A 86 3.78 -1.91 10.05
C ASP A 86 2.91 -1.85 8.79
N LEU A 87 1.90 -2.72 8.72
CA LEU A 87 0.83 -2.60 7.74
C LEU A 87 -0.54 -2.97 8.31
N THR A 88 -1.56 -2.29 7.79
CA THR A 88 -2.96 -2.56 8.07
C THR A 88 -3.66 -2.97 6.79
N VAL A 89 -4.27 -4.16 6.80
CA VAL A 89 -5.07 -4.72 5.72
C VAL A 89 -6.55 -4.49 6.02
N PHE A 90 -7.26 -3.91 5.06
CA PHE A 90 -8.70 -3.73 5.08
C PHE A 90 -9.33 -4.67 4.05
N LEU A 91 -10.14 -5.63 4.50
CA LEU A 91 -10.92 -6.52 3.63
C LEU A 91 -12.39 -6.14 3.67
N THR A 92 -13.09 -6.17 2.53
CA THR A 92 -14.55 -5.96 2.52
C THR A 92 -15.33 -7.19 3.01
N ASP A 93 -14.72 -8.38 2.98
CA ASP A 93 -15.32 -9.63 3.45
C ASP A 93 -14.23 -10.58 3.96
N MET A 94 -14.37 -11.05 5.21
CA MET A 94 -13.38 -11.93 5.85
C MET A 94 -13.32 -13.33 5.24
N LYS A 95 -14.28 -13.73 4.39
CA LYS A 95 -14.15 -14.96 3.59
C LYS A 95 -12.89 -14.95 2.70
N HIS A 96 -12.41 -13.76 2.35
CA HIS A 96 -11.22 -13.57 1.52
C HIS A 96 -9.90 -13.71 2.30
N TYR A 97 -9.94 -13.83 3.63
CA TYR A 97 -8.75 -13.84 4.48
C TYR A 97 -7.75 -14.94 4.10
N GLY A 98 -8.21 -16.17 3.85
CA GLY A 98 -7.34 -17.28 3.47
C GLY A 98 -6.62 -17.02 2.14
N ALA A 99 -7.39 -16.74 1.08
CA ALA A 99 -6.86 -16.50 -0.25
C ALA A 99 -5.95 -15.27 -0.33
N MET A 100 -6.25 -14.21 0.42
CA MET A 100 -5.37 -13.04 0.56
C MET A 100 -4.03 -13.45 1.20
N ASN A 101 -4.07 -14.23 2.28
CA ASN A 101 -2.86 -14.67 2.98
C ASN A 101 -1.97 -15.56 2.11
N GLU A 102 -2.54 -16.39 1.23
CA GLU A 102 -1.75 -17.17 0.27
C GLU A 102 -0.86 -16.31 -0.63
N VAL A 103 -1.31 -15.09 -0.97
CA VAL A 103 -0.50 -14.13 -1.73
C VAL A 103 0.42 -13.36 -0.81
N TYR A 104 -0.07 -12.86 0.32
CA TYR A 104 0.73 -12.12 1.31
C TYR A 104 2.00 -12.90 1.72
N ASN A 105 1.86 -14.20 1.98
CA ASN A 105 2.95 -15.07 2.43
C ASN A 105 4.04 -15.30 1.36
N GLN A 106 3.82 -14.87 0.12
CA GLN A 106 4.85 -14.89 -0.92
C GLN A 106 5.80 -13.68 -0.82
N TYR A 107 5.39 -12.63 -0.10
CA TYR A 107 6.13 -11.37 0.03
C TYR A 107 6.77 -11.19 1.41
N PHE A 108 6.15 -11.74 2.45
CA PHE A 108 6.59 -11.56 3.83
C PHE A 108 6.62 -12.89 4.57
N ASP A 109 7.68 -13.11 5.33
CA ASP A 109 7.80 -14.24 6.26
C ASP A 109 7.58 -13.79 7.71
N ALA A 110 7.25 -14.72 8.60
CA ALA A 110 6.93 -14.39 9.99
C ALA A 110 8.15 -13.93 10.83
N ALA A 111 9.38 -14.24 10.40
CA ALA A 111 10.58 -13.91 11.16
C ALA A 111 11.09 -12.49 10.85
N THR A 112 10.86 -12.00 9.63
CA THR A 112 11.37 -10.69 9.16
C THR A 112 10.30 -9.74 8.65
N GLY A 113 9.05 -10.20 8.53
CA GLY A 113 7.93 -9.40 8.05
C GLY A 113 7.49 -8.31 9.03
N PRO A 114 6.67 -7.36 8.56
CA PRO A 114 6.19 -6.25 9.35
C PRO A 114 5.18 -6.69 10.43
N ALA A 115 5.00 -5.84 11.44
CA ALA A 115 3.80 -5.90 12.26
C ALA A 115 2.57 -5.76 11.36
N ARG A 116 1.50 -6.51 11.69
CA ARG A 116 0.33 -6.61 10.82
C ARG A 116 -0.97 -6.58 11.60
N THR A 117 -1.89 -5.75 11.11
CA THR A 117 -3.32 -5.78 11.47
C THR A 117 -4.15 -6.13 10.24
N CYS A 118 -5.19 -6.97 10.39
CA CYS A 118 -6.15 -7.27 9.34
C CYS A 118 -7.56 -7.17 9.90
N VAL A 119 -8.42 -6.38 9.26
CA VAL A 119 -9.80 -6.16 9.70
C VAL A 119 -10.78 -6.26 8.54
N GLY A 120 -12.01 -6.70 8.85
CA GLY A 120 -13.15 -6.55 7.97
C GLY A 120 -13.73 -5.15 8.07
N VAL A 121 -13.95 -4.48 6.94
CA VAL A 121 -14.58 -3.17 6.84
C VAL A 121 -15.90 -3.27 6.07
N LEU A 122 -16.83 -2.34 6.34
CA LEU A 122 -18.13 -2.32 5.64
C LEU A 122 -17.98 -2.11 4.13
N SER A 123 -17.07 -1.21 3.73
CA SER A 123 -16.85 -0.87 2.33
C SER A 123 -15.48 -0.21 2.11
N LEU A 124 -15.03 -0.25 0.86
CA LEU A 124 -13.87 0.49 0.35
C LEU A 124 -14.37 1.57 -0.65
N PRO A 125 -13.52 2.52 -1.09
CA PRO A 125 -13.94 3.63 -1.96
C PRO A 125 -14.57 3.26 -3.31
N SER A 126 -14.47 2.00 -3.72
CA SER A 126 -15.11 1.46 -4.92
C SER A 126 -15.65 0.06 -4.62
N PRO A 127 -16.87 -0.29 -5.10
CA PRO A 127 -17.43 -1.64 -4.94
C PRO A 127 -16.62 -2.72 -5.67
N LYS A 128 -15.70 -2.33 -6.56
CA LYS A 128 -14.79 -3.22 -7.28
C LYS A 128 -13.59 -3.66 -6.44
N LEU A 129 -13.39 -3.07 -5.25
CA LEU A 129 -12.27 -3.36 -4.37
C LEU A 129 -12.65 -4.34 -3.28
N LEU A 130 -11.83 -5.39 -3.13
CA LEU A 130 -11.91 -6.37 -2.05
C LEU A 130 -10.91 -6.07 -0.93
N ILE A 131 -9.83 -5.36 -1.26
CA ILE A 131 -8.70 -5.12 -0.37
C ILE A 131 -8.09 -3.72 -0.57
N GLU A 132 -7.71 -3.11 0.54
CA GLU A 132 -6.83 -1.94 0.58
C GLU A 132 -5.77 -2.16 1.67
N ILE A 133 -4.54 -1.70 1.44
CA ILE A 133 -3.46 -1.80 2.44
C ILE A 133 -2.87 -0.40 2.69
N LYS A 134 -2.73 -0.06 3.96
CA LYS A 134 -1.92 1.06 4.44
C LYS A 134 -0.64 0.52 5.06
N SER A 135 0.49 1.18 4.82
CA SER A 135 1.78 0.74 5.40
C SER A 135 2.66 1.90 5.87
N ILE A 136 3.55 1.57 6.80
CA ILE A 136 4.59 2.45 7.31
C ILE A 136 5.93 1.72 7.11
N ALA A 137 6.90 2.42 6.53
CA ALA A 137 8.24 1.90 6.29
C ALA A 137 9.32 2.81 6.85
N LEU A 138 10.50 2.25 7.14
CA LEU A 138 11.71 3.04 7.38
C LEU A 138 12.16 3.67 6.06
N ALA A 139 12.42 4.98 6.08
CA ALA A 139 13.10 5.63 4.97
C ALA A 139 14.57 5.14 4.94
N PRO A 140 15.17 4.94 3.75
CA PRO A 140 16.59 4.68 3.67
C PRO A 140 17.33 5.83 4.35
N CYS A 141 18.40 5.51 5.08
CA CYS A 141 19.29 6.52 5.65
C CYS A 141 19.80 7.42 4.52
N GLY A 142 19.26 8.63 4.38
CA GLY A 142 19.96 9.71 3.68
C GLY A 142 21.23 10.05 4.46
N PRO A 143 22.24 10.70 3.83
CA PRO A 143 23.53 10.94 4.48
C PRO A 143 23.27 11.53 5.86
N THR A 144 23.84 10.89 6.88
CA THR A 144 23.90 11.43 8.23
C THR A 144 24.34 12.87 8.07
N HIS A 145 23.45 13.81 8.37
CA HIS A 145 23.94 15.13 8.74
C HIS A 145 24.70 14.83 10.01
N GLY A 146 26.02 14.76 9.89
CA GLY A 146 26.91 14.60 11.02
C GLY A 146 26.61 15.74 11.96
N ASN A 147 25.73 15.50 12.93
CA ASN A 147 25.64 16.31 14.11
C ASN A 147 26.91 16.00 14.90
N GLY A 148 28.00 16.64 14.47
CA GLY A 148 29.06 17.03 15.36
C GLY A 148 28.43 17.94 16.41
N SER A 149 27.92 17.32 17.47
CA SER A 149 27.69 17.97 18.75
C SER A 149 27.89 16.90 19.80
N SER A 150 29.16 16.71 20.13
CA SER A 150 29.58 16.25 21.45
C SER A 150 28.89 17.09 22.52
N TYR A 151 28.16 16.44 23.41
CA TYR A 151 28.02 16.83 24.81
C TYR A 151 28.31 15.59 25.65
#